data_AF-A0A1W6KQY2-F1
#
_entry.id   AF-A0A1W6KQY2-F1
#
_cell.length_a   1.000
_cell.length_b   1.000
_cell.length_c   1.000
_cell.angle_alpha   90.00
_cell.angle_beta   90.00
_cell.angle_gamma   90.00
#
_symmetry.space_group_name_H-M   'P 1'
#
loop_
_entity.id
_entity.type
_entity.pdbx_description
1 polymer ?
#
loop_
_entity_poly.entity_id
_entity_poly.type
_entity_poly.pdbx_seq_one_letter_code
_entity_poly.pdbx_strand_id
1 'polypeptide(L)'
;MIEYALLFGLGFLTAAFLVFLISPAVHRRIVWYTENRLKATMPLSPQEVRAQKDMVRALYAAENARTTQDLLREREKSLSLQLRHDALAVDAGRLAAEISELQSQIGEMHVEAAEQRSHLRKDENYISQLKTNLHIAEQSVANKESELAQMRTRLSKLGEQTDGLRIDLAARETEAESLKFRANALRDERDTLRQDVNLLQKRARDAEQKLTQQQHMVIRLEDKAARDSASAAEKETLLARRQQEIAKLKEQVKAANAEIRKVNRLLRDAGLAKMATEVPAGDAAEDTTASSLDTAALTTEMGEDVRSRSAALADRLQKAKTVTGRDGAIREEIASIAANMVALTALNEGPSSPIRSLLPDAAEKTSGDRVSLADRAAAIIADPQH
;
A
#
# COMPACT_ATOMS: atom_id res chain seq x y z
N MET A 1 86.05 190.70 -42.94
CA MET A 1 85.32 189.41 -43.11
C MET A 1 84.89 188.80 -41.79
N ILE A 2 85.80 188.37 -40.90
CA ILE A 2 85.43 187.66 -39.64
C ILE A 2 84.45 188.46 -38.75
N GLU A 3 84.61 189.78 -38.69
CA GLU A 3 83.77 190.69 -37.89
C GLU A 3 82.26 190.57 -38.14
N TYR A 4 81.83 190.52 -39.41
CA TYR A 4 80.41 190.34 -39.76
C TYR A 4 79.87 188.97 -39.31
N ALA A 5 80.70 187.93 -39.32
CA ALA A 5 80.32 186.61 -38.82
C ALA A 5 80.18 186.60 -37.28
N LEU A 6 81.01 187.37 -36.56
CA LEU A 6 80.88 187.54 -35.09
C LEU A 6 79.61 188.31 -34.72
N LEU A 7 79.28 189.39 -35.41
CA LEU A 7 78.04 190.14 -35.16
C LEU A 7 76.78 189.31 -35.49
N PHE A 8 76.80 188.55 -36.58
CA PHE A 8 75.71 187.61 -36.90
C PHE A 8 75.59 186.50 -35.85
N GLY A 9 76.72 185.94 -35.39
CA GLY A 9 76.77 184.95 -34.32
C GLY A 9 76.20 185.46 -32.99
N LEU A 10 76.55 186.70 -32.60
CA LEU A 10 76.03 187.36 -31.39
C LEU A 10 74.52 187.61 -31.49
N GLY A 11 74.03 188.07 -32.65
CA GLY A 11 72.60 188.26 -32.92
C GLY A 11 71.81 186.96 -32.85
N PHE A 12 72.35 185.88 -33.42
CA PHE A 12 71.74 184.54 -33.32
C PHE A 12 71.74 184.02 -31.88
N LEU A 13 72.86 184.17 -31.14
CA LEU A 13 72.98 183.69 -29.77
C LEU A 13 72.00 184.40 -28.81
N THR A 14 71.85 185.71 -28.96
CA THR A 14 70.90 186.51 -28.15
C THR A 14 69.43 186.18 -28.47
N ALA A 15 69.10 185.96 -29.75
CA ALA A 15 67.77 185.48 -30.14
C ALA A 15 67.47 184.07 -29.58
N ALA A 16 68.43 183.15 -29.67
CA ALA A 16 68.30 181.80 -29.10
C ALA A 16 68.11 181.83 -27.57
N PHE A 17 68.84 182.72 -26.87
CA PHE A 17 68.71 182.88 -25.43
C PHE A 17 67.32 183.38 -25.00
N LEU A 18 66.74 184.35 -25.74
CA LEU A 18 65.36 184.82 -25.51
C LEU A 18 64.32 183.72 -25.72
N VAL A 19 64.46 182.92 -26.78
CA VAL A 19 63.57 181.76 -27.03
C VAL A 19 63.65 180.75 -25.89
N PHE A 20 64.86 180.45 -25.40
CA PHE A 20 65.07 179.50 -24.29
C PHE A 20 64.44 179.99 -22.98
N LEU A 21 64.49 181.30 -22.71
CA LEU A 21 63.94 181.93 -21.51
C LEU A 21 62.40 181.94 -21.51
N ILE A 22 61.76 182.10 -22.68
CA ILE A 22 60.29 182.11 -22.82
C ILE A 22 59.68 180.69 -22.90
N SER A 23 60.41 179.73 -23.48
CA SER A 23 60.00 178.33 -23.67
C SER A 23 59.31 177.67 -22.45
N PRO A 24 59.89 177.66 -21.22
CA PRO A 24 59.28 176.97 -20.08
C PRO A 24 57.94 177.58 -19.63
N ALA A 25 57.73 178.88 -19.82
CA ALA A 25 56.46 179.53 -19.50
C ALA A 25 55.34 179.14 -20.48
N VAL A 26 55.67 179.07 -21.77
CA VAL A 26 54.74 178.62 -22.81
C VAL A 26 54.40 177.14 -22.62
N HIS A 27 55.39 176.29 -22.36
CA HIS A 27 55.17 174.85 -22.14
C HIS A 27 54.26 174.58 -20.94
N ARG A 28 54.48 175.23 -19.79
CA ARG A 28 53.57 175.13 -18.62
C ARG A 28 52.12 175.50 -18.97
N ARG A 29 51.91 176.54 -19.77
CA ARG A 29 50.56 176.99 -20.17
C ARG A 29 49.88 175.99 -21.10
N ILE A 30 50.64 175.38 -22.04
CA ILE A 30 50.13 174.31 -22.92
C ILE A 30 49.69 173.10 -22.08
N VAL A 31 50.54 172.61 -21.17
CA VAL A 31 50.24 171.43 -20.33
C VAL A 31 48.96 171.62 -19.52
N TRP A 32 48.77 172.78 -18.88
CA TRP A 32 47.55 173.04 -18.12
C TRP A 32 46.29 173.02 -18.99
N TYR A 33 46.32 173.65 -20.18
CA TYR A 33 45.18 173.62 -21.10
C TYR A 33 44.92 172.23 -21.68
N THR A 34 45.94 171.41 -21.96
CA THR A 34 45.73 170.03 -22.43
C THR A 34 45.18 169.14 -21.32
N GLU A 35 45.65 169.28 -20.08
CA GLU A 35 45.15 168.51 -18.93
C GLU A 35 43.70 168.85 -18.61
N ASN A 36 43.35 170.14 -18.53
CA ASN A 36 41.96 170.56 -18.30
C ASN A 36 41.04 170.17 -19.45
N ARG A 37 41.52 170.22 -20.71
CA ARG A 37 40.69 169.76 -21.85
C ARG A 37 40.49 168.25 -21.84
N LEU A 38 41.53 167.45 -21.54
CA LEU A 38 41.36 166.00 -21.36
C LEU A 38 40.34 165.69 -20.27
N LYS A 39 40.46 166.34 -19.10
CA LYS A 39 39.53 166.18 -17.97
C LYS A 39 38.09 166.57 -18.30
N ALA A 40 37.89 167.56 -19.19
CA ALA A 40 36.56 167.96 -19.66
C ALA A 40 35.97 167.04 -20.75
N THR A 41 36.81 166.32 -21.51
CA THR A 41 36.37 165.41 -22.59
C THR A 41 36.40 163.93 -22.22
N MET A 42 37.01 163.54 -21.09
CA MET A 42 37.09 162.15 -20.64
C MET A 42 35.85 161.79 -19.80
N PRO A 43 35.01 160.83 -20.24
CA PRO A 43 33.67 160.64 -19.66
C PRO A 43 33.62 159.86 -18.34
N LEU A 44 34.75 159.55 -17.69
CA LEU A 44 34.80 158.83 -16.40
C LEU A 44 35.85 159.40 -15.45
N SER A 45 35.55 159.42 -14.16
CA SER A 45 36.49 159.82 -13.11
C SER A 45 37.48 158.70 -12.74
N PRO A 46 38.65 159.04 -12.12
CA PRO A 46 39.60 158.04 -11.63
C PRO A 46 39.05 157.10 -10.54
N GLN A 47 37.91 157.44 -9.92
CA GLN A 47 37.24 156.56 -8.94
C GLN A 47 36.35 155.53 -9.65
N GLU A 48 35.58 155.94 -10.68
CA GLU A 48 34.78 155.03 -11.50
C GLU A 48 35.64 153.99 -12.22
N VAL A 49 36.81 154.38 -12.74
CA VAL A 49 37.75 153.44 -13.38
C VAL A 49 38.24 152.36 -12.40
N ARG A 50 38.39 152.68 -11.11
CA ARG A 50 38.71 151.69 -10.06
C ARG A 50 37.49 150.83 -9.74
N ALA A 51 36.32 151.44 -9.54
CA ALA A 51 35.08 150.73 -9.28
C ALA A 51 34.71 149.74 -10.40
N GLN A 52 34.86 150.12 -11.67
CA GLN A 52 34.68 149.23 -12.82
C GLN A 52 35.72 148.10 -12.86
N LYS A 53 36.99 148.39 -12.57
CA LYS A 53 38.04 147.36 -12.52
C LYS A 53 37.78 146.33 -11.42
N ASP A 54 37.38 146.77 -10.23
CA ASP A 54 37.07 145.87 -9.12
C ASP A 54 35.71 145.18 -9.28
N MET A 55 34.74 145.81 -9.96
CA MET A 55 33.50 145.16 -10.42
C MET A 55 33.79 144.04 -11.43
N VAL A 56 34.62 144.28 -12.44
CA VAL A 56 35.02 143.23 -13.42
C VAL A 56 35.78 142.11 -12.73
N ARG A 57 36.67 142.43 -11.78
CA ARG A 57 37.32 141.42 -10.92
C ARG A 57 36.32 140.62 -10.09
N ALA A 58 35.31 141.26 -9.51
CA ALA A 58 34.27 140.61 -8.72
C ALA A 58 33.33 139.75 -9.56
N LEU A 59 32.95 140.20 -10.76
CA LEU A 59 32.18 139.43 -11.75
C LEU A 59 32.96 138.19 -12.18
N TYR A 60 34.21 138.35 -12.61
CA TYR A 60 35.07 137.22 -12.99
C TYR A 60 35.31 136.24 -11.83
N ALA A 61 35.48 136.73 -10.60
CA ALA A 61 35.57 135.88 -9.41
C ALA A 61 34.25 135.14 -9.12
N ALA A 62 33.09 135.79 -9.29
CA ALA A 62 31.78 135.17 -9.09
C ALA A 62 31.43 134.16 -10.19
N GLU A 63 31.83 134.41 -11.44
CA GLU A 63 31.67 133.50 -12.58
C GLU A 63 32.60 132.29 -12.44
N ASN A 64 33.86 132.49 -12.04
CA ASN A 64 34.76 131.40 -11.66
C ASN A 64 34.23 130.60 -10.46
N ALA A 65 33.65 131.25 -9.45
CA ALA A 65 33.05 130.56 -8.30
C ALA A 65 31.80 129.75 -8.69
N ARG A 66 30.96 130.26 -9.58
CA ARG A 66 29.81 129.52 -10.13
C ARG A 66 30.25 128.33 -10.97
N THR A 67 31.09 128.56 -11.98
CA THR A 67 31.58 127.50 -12.87
C THR A 67 32.36 126.42 -12.14
N THR A 68 33.15 126.76 -11.09
CA THR A 68 33.80 125.74 -10.24
C THR A 68 32.80 124.97 -9.36
N GLN A 69 31.78 125.62 -8.80
CA GLN A 69 30.70 124.91 -8.09
C GLN A 69 29.90 123.98 -9.01
N ASP A 70 29.55 124.43 -10.21
CA ASP A 70 28.79 123.61 -11.17
C ASP A 70 29.63 122.45 -11.71
N LEU A 71 30.92 122.69 -11.98
CA LEU A 71 31.88 121.63 -12.34
C LEU A 71 32.07 120.61 -11.20
N LEU A 72 32.07 121.05 -9.93
CA LEU A 72 32.07 120.14 -8.78
C LEU A 72 30.76 119.33 -8.70
N ARG A 73 29.59 119.96 -8.86
CA ARG A 73 28.28 119.28 -8.90
C ARG A 73 28.22 118.22 -10.01
N GLU A 74 28.71 118.51 -11.22
CA GLU A 74 28.74 117.52 -12.31
C GLU A 74 29.78 116.41 -12.09
N ARG A 75 30.88 116.68 -11.36
CA ARG A 75 31.81 115.64 -10.90
C ARG A 75 31.18 114.75 -9.82
N GLU A 76 30.51 115.32 -8.82
CA GLU A 76 29.78 114.57 -7.79
C GLU A 76 28.69 113.69 -8.41
N LYS A 77 27.92 114.23 -9.35
CA LYS A 77 26.94 113.46 -10.14
C LYS A 77 27.60 112.33 -10.93
N SER A 78 28.64 112.61 -11.73
CA SER A 78 29.27 111.59 -12.57
C SER A 78 29.97 110.50 -11.77
N LEU A 79 30.63 110.83 -10.64
CA LEU A 79 31.14 109.85 -9.68
C LEU A 79 30.01 109.01 -9.06
N SER A 80 28.88 109.63 -8.67
CA SER A 80 27.73 108.88 -8.15
C SER A 80 27.09 107.95 -9.17
N LEU A 81 27.15 108.28 -10.46
CA LEU A 81 26.68 107.45 -11.56
C LEU A 81 27.66 106.31 -11.86
N GLN A 82 28.97 106.58 -11.82
CA GLN A 82 30.01 105.55 -11.95
C GLN A 82 29.90 104.52 -10.82
N LEU A 83 29.87 104.95 -9.55
CA LEU A 83 29.71 104.05 -8.41
C LEU A 83 28.42 103.20 -8.46
N ARG A 84 27.32 103.75 -9.01
CA ARG A 84 26.08 102.99 -9.26
C ARG A 84 26.21 102.01 -10.42
N HIS A 85 26.85 102.42 -11.50
CA HIS A 85 27.13 101.56 -12.65
C HIS A 85 28.01 100.37 -12.25
N ASP A 86 29.06 100.62 -11.46
CA ASP A 86 30.01 99.60 -11.03
C ASP A 86 29.37 98.63 -10.03
N ALA A 87 28.50 99.12 -9.13
CA ALA A 87 27.67 98.25 -8.29
C ALA A 87 26.72 97.37 -9.13
N LEU A 88 26.00 97.95 -10.09
CA LEU A 88 25.13 97.21 -11.01
C LEU A 88 25.90 96.21 -11.89
N ALA A 89 27.15 96.50 -12.25
CA ALA A 89 28.01 95.60 -13.00
C ALA A 89 28.48 94.40 -12.14
N VAL A 90 28.76 94.61 -10.85
CA VAL A 90 29.04 93.54 -9.89
C VAL A 90 27.79 92.66 -9.67
N ASP A 91 26.62 93.28 -9.46
CA ASP A 91 25.36 92.55 -9.31
C ASP A 91 25.00 91.76 -10.58
N ALA A 92 25.17 92.34 -11.77
CA ALA A 92 24.96 91.64 -13.04
C ALA A 92 25.96 90.49 -13.25
N GLY A 93 27.23 90.67 -12.88
CA GLY A 93 28.24 89.61 -12.92
C GLY A 93 27.92 88.46 -11.96
N ARG A 94 27.42 88.77 -10.75
CA ARG A 94 26.93 87.79 -9.79
C ARG A 94 25.73 87.01 -10.33
N LEU A 95 24.71 87.71 -10.84
CA LEU A 95 23.51 87.07 -11.40
C LEU A 95 23.85 86.20 -12.62
N ALA A 96 24.83 86.60 -13.45
CA ALA A 96 25.32 85.78 -14.55
C ALA A 96 26.00 84.49 -14.07
N ALA A 97 26.76 84.56 -12.96
CA ALA A 97 27.34 83.37 -12.33
C ALA A 97 26.27 82.44 -11.73
N GLU A 98 25.31 82.97 -10.99
CA GLU A 98 24.18 82.21 -10.43
C GLU A 98 23.34 81.54 -11.55
N ILE A 99 23.10 82.23 -12.67
CA ILE A 99 22.44 81.65 -13.86
C ILE A 99 23.29 80.53 -14.48
N SER A 100 24.61 80.71 -14.59
CA SER A 100 25.51 79.68 -15.14
C SER A 100 25.57 78.44 -14.25
N GLU A 101 25.55 78.59 -12.93
CA GLU A 101 25.55 77.46 -11.99
C GLU A 101 24.23 76.70 -12.04
N LEU A 102 23.09 77.41 -12.03
CA LEU A 102 21.76 76.80 -12.22
C LEU A 102 21.64 76.08 -13.57
N GLN A 103 22.27 76.59 -14.64
CA GLN A 103 22.32 75.92 -15.94
C GLN A 103 23.16 74.62 -15.89
N SER A 104 24.26 74.57 -15.12
CA SER A 104 25.01 73.32 -14.89
C SER A 104 24.15 72.30 -14.15
N GLN A 105 23.54 72.71 -13.02
CA GLN A 105 22.67 71.84 -12.21
C GLN A 105 21.48 71.29 -13.01
N ILE A 106 20.87 72.10 -13.88
CA ILE A 106 19.81 71.66 -14.80
C ILE A 106 20.34 70.65 -15.83
N GLY A 107 21.55 70.86 -16.36
CA GLY A 107 22.23 69.92 -17.25
C GLY A 107 22.50 68.57 -16.57
N GLU A 108 23.04 68.59 -15.35
CA GLU A 108 23.33 67.42 -14.51
C GLU A 108 22.05 66.62 -14.21
N MET A 109 20.99 67.29 -13.71
CA MET A 109 19.68 66.66 -13.49
C MET A 109 19.06 66.09 -14.77
N HIS A 110 19.31 66.70 -15.94
CA HIS A 110 18.85 66.15 -17.22
C HIS A 110 19.62 64.89 -17.65
N VAL A 111 20.92 64.79 -17.34
CA VAL A 111 21.70 63.56 -17.55
C VAL A 111 21.23 62.46 -16.60
N GLU A 112 21.09 62.74 -15.31
CA GLU A 112 20.56 61.77 -14.33
C GLU A 112 19.16 61.26 -14.72
N ALA A 113 18.25 62.17 -15.11
CA ALA A 113 16.92 61.79 -15.56
C ALA A 113 16.94 60.96 -16.86
N ALA A 114 17.91 61.17 -17.75
CA ALA A 114 18.09 60.36 -18.95
C ALA A 114 18.66 58.96 -18.61
N GLU A 115 19.59 58.87 -17.66
CA GLU A 115 20.14 57.61 -17.16
C GLU A 115 19.07 56.78 -16.44
N GLN A 116 18.31 57.38 -15.51
CA GLN A 116 17.19 56.71 -14.83
C GLN A 116 16.14 56.18 -15.83
N ARG A 117 15.81 56.94 -16.88
CA ARG A 117 14.94 56.48 -17.97
C ARG A 117 15.56 55.34 -18.79
N SER A 118 16.89 55.29 -18.91
CA SER A 118 17.61 54.18 -19.54
C SER A 118 17.55 52.92 -18.67
N HIS A 119 17.72 53.06 -17.35
CA HIS A 119 17.56 51.96 -16.39
C HIS A 119 16.13 51.40 -16.40
N LEU A 120 15.11 52.23 -16.23
CA LEU A 120 13.70 51.80 -16.29
C LEU A 120 13.34 51.05 -17.59
N ARG A 121 13.95 51.40 -18.73
CA ARG A 121 13.79 50.66 -19.99
C ARG A 121 14.51 49.31 -20.00
N LYS A 122 15.70 49.20 -19.40
CA LYS A 122 16.40 47.91 -19.22
C LYS A 122 15.58 47.00 -18.29
N ASP A 123 15.04 47.56 -17.22
CA ASP A 123 14.30 46.83 -16.20
C ASP A 123 12.93 46.36 -16.72
N GLU A 124 12.16 47.18 -17.45
CA GLU A 124 10.92 46.72 -18.09
C GLU A 124 11.20 45.66 -19.17
N ASN A 125 12.28 45.80 -19.95
CA ASN A 125 12.71 44.76 -20.89
C ASN A 125 13.02 43.44 -20.16
N TYR A 126 13.77 43.49 -19.04
CA TYR A 126 14.08 42.31 -18.22
C TYR A 126 12.82 41.71 -17.59
N ILE A 127 11.91 42.54 -17.08
CA ILE A 127 10.60 42.12 -16.55
C ILE A 127 9.76 41.45 -17.66
N SER A 128 9.79 41.95 -18.90
CA SER A 128 9.10 41.33 -20.04
C SER A 128 9.66 39.94 -20.36
N GLN A 129 11.00 39.78 -20.35
CA GLN A 129 11.67 38.50 -20.54
C GLN A 129 11.39 37.53 -19.39
N LEU A 130 11.35 38.02 -18.15
CA LEU A 130 11.01 37.22 -16.98
C LEU A 130 9.55 36.74 -17.03
N LYS A 131 8.60 37.60 -17.46
CA LYS A 131 7.20 37.24 -17.71
C LYS A 131 7.08 36.15 -18.79
N THR A 132 7.80 36.25 -19.91
CA THR A 132 7.77 35.19 -20.95
C THR A 132 8.39 33.88 -20.47
N ASN A 133 9.50 33.95 -19.73
CA ASN A 133 10.16 32.76 -19.19
C ASN A 133 9.31 32.07 -18.11
N LEU A 134 8.63 32.85 -17.25
CA LEU A 134 7.66 32.34 -16.28
C LEU A 134 6.51 31.63 -16.99
N HIS A 135 5.90 32.25 -18.01
CA HIS A 135 4.79 31.63 -18.74
C HIS A 135 5.18 30.32 -19.45
N ILE A 136 6.38 30.25 -20.03
CA ILE A 136 6.94 29.02 -20.61
C ILE A 136 7.16 27.96 -19.51
N ALA A 137 7.65 28.36 -18.34
CA ALA A 137 7.85 27.45 -17.22
C ALA A 137 6.51 26.89 -16.70
N GLU A 138 5.51 27.76 -16.47
CA GLU A 138 4.13 27.41 -16.09
C GLU A 138 3.49 26.42 -17.08
N GLN A 139 3.58 26.71 -18.39
CA GLN A 139 3.09 25.80 -19.43
C GLN A 139 3.82 24.46 -19.39
N SER A 140 5.14 24.45 -19.14
CA SER A 140 5.91 23.21 -18.99
C SER A 140 5.52 22.39 -17.76
N VAL A 141 5.07 23.05 -16.68
CA VAL A 141 4.57 22.40 -15.46
C VAL A 141 3.19 21.81 -15.72
N ALA A 142 2.25 22.59 -16.27
CA ALA A 142 0.91 22.11 -16.62
C ALA A 142 0.94 20.90 -17.58
N ASN A 143 1.84 20.91 -18.57
CA ASN A 143 2.06 19.76 -19.45
C ASN A 143 2.51 18.52 -18.66
N LYS A 144 3.54 18.65 -17.80
CA LYS A 144 4.04 17.55 -16.95
C LYS A 144 3.01 17.05 -15.96
N GLU A 145 2.16 17.92 -15.41
CA GLU A 145 1.06 17.52 -14.53
C GLU A 145 0.01 16.70 -15.29
N SER A 146 -0.30 17.07 -16.54
CA SER A 146 -1.18 16.29 -17.41
C SER A 146 -0.59 14.91 -17.77
N GLU A 147 0.73 14.83 -18.01
CA GLU A 147 1.44 13.57 -18.23
C GLU A 147 1.46 12.70 -16.97
N LEU A 148 1.72 13.28 -15.80
CA LEU A 148 1.67 12.59 -14.52
C LEU A 148 0.25 12.09 -14.19
N ALA A 149 -0.79 12.85 -14.52
CA ALA A 149 -2.18 12.39 -14.40
C ALA A 149 -2.47 11.21 -15.34
N GLN A 150 -2.05 11.27 -16.60
CA GLN A 150 -2.17 10.15 -17.54
C GLN A 150 -1.42 8.90 -17.03
N MET A 151 -0.18 9.05 -16.55
CA MET A 151 0.62 7.94 -16.03
C MET A 151 0.02 7.35 -14.74
N ARG A 152 -0.56 8.17 -13.85
CA ARG A 152 -1.33 7.70 -12.69
C ARG A 152 -2.55 6.87 -13.11
N THR A 153 -3.34 7.32 -14.09
CA THR A 153 -4.50 6.53 -14.57
C THR A 153 -4.09 5.24 -15.29
N ARG A 154 -2.94 5.22 -15.98
CA ARG A 154 -2.35 3.99 -16.54
C ARG A 154 -1.92 3.02 -15.43
N LEU A 155 -1.28 3.51 -14.38
CA LEU A 155 -0.89 2.70 -13.21
C LEU A 155 -2.10 2.14 -12.45
N SER A 156 -3.19 2.92 -12.30
CA SER A 156 -4.46 2.41 -11.73
C SER A 156 -4.97 1.22 -12.54
N LYS A 157 -5.10 1.38 -13.87
CA LYS A 157 -5.57 0.31 -14.78
C LYS A 157 -4.68 -0.92 -14.80
N LEU A 158 -3.36 -0.75 -14.69
CA LEU A 158 -2.42 -1.87 -14.55
C LEU A 158 -2.53 -2.56 -13.18
N GLY A 159 -2.85 -1.82 -12.11
CA GLY A 159 -3.19 -2.38 -10.80
C GLY A 159 -4.48 -3.19 -10.86
N GLU A 160 -5.56 -2.59 -11.37
CA GLU A 160 -6.87 -3.23 -11.61
C GLU A 160 -6.74 -4.53 -12.44
N GLN A 161 -5.94 -4.51 -13.51
CA GLN A 161 -5.62 -5.70 -14.31
C GLN A 161 -4.80 -6.74 -13.53
N THR A 162 -3.84 -6.31 -12.71
CA THR A 162 -3.02 -7.21 -11.87
C THR A 162 -3.86 -7.91 -10.81
N ASP A 163 -4.78 -7.18 -10.17
CA ASP A 163 -5.68 -7.73 -9.15
C ASP A 163 -6.78 -8.61 -9.77
N GLY A 164 -7.26 -8.27 -10.97
CA GLY A 164 -8.08 -9.19 -11.78
C GLY A 164 -7.36 -10.51 -12.08
N LEU A 165 -6.13 -10.46 -12.58
CA LEU A 165 -5.31 -11.64 -12.86
C LEU A 165 -4.96 -12.45 -11.59
N ARG A 166 -4.86 -11.81 -10.42
CA ARG A 166 -4.71 -12.50 -9.12
C ARG A 166 -5.98 -13.26 -8.73
N ILE A 167 -7.15 -12.66 -8.94
CA ILE A 167 -8.45 -13.31 -8.68
C ILE A 167 -8.65 -14.49 -9.63
N ASP A 168 -8.34 -14.32 -10.93
CA ASP A 168 -8.38 -15.41 -11.92
C ASP A 168 -7.41 -16.54 -11.55
N LEU A 169 -6.19 -16.22 -11.12
CA LEU A 169 -5.20 -17.21 -10.69
C LEU A 169 -5.68 -18.00 -9.47
N ALA A 170 -6.19 -17.32 -8.43
CA ALA A 170 -6.74 -17.97 -7.25
C ALA A 170 -7.96 -18.85 -7.59
N ALA A 171 -8.81 -18.42 -8.52
CA ALA A 171 -9.91 -19.24 -9.03
C ALA A 171 -9.38 -20.52 -9.72
N ARG A 172 -8.36 -20.41 -10.59
CA ARG A 172 -7.72 -21.58 -11.22
C ARG A 172 -7.01 -22.49 -10.22
N GLU A 173 -6.45 -21.96 -9.14
CA GLU A 173 -5.90 -22.77 -8.06
C GLU A 173 -7.01 -23.59 -7.36
N THR A 174 -8.15 -22.98 -7.01
CA THR A 174 -9.28 -23.72 -6.43
C THR A 174 -9.91 -24.75 -7.40
N GLU A 175 -9.97 -24.44 -8.70
CA GLU A 175 -10.35 -25.43 -9.72
C GLU A 175 -9.37 -26.61 -9.73
N ALA A 176 -8.06 -26.34 -9.76
CA ALA A 176 -7.02 -27.36 -9.78
C ALA A 176 -7.04 -28.24 -8.51
N GLU A 177 -7.30 -27.65 -7.34
CA GLU A 177 -7.51 -28.40 -6.10
C GLU A 177 -8.77 -29.27 -6.18
N SER A 178 -9.90 -28.76 -6.66
CA SER A 178 -11.14 -29.55 -6.83
C SER A 178 -10.92 -30.75 -7.77
N LEU A 179 -10.18 -30.56 -8.86
CA LEU A 179 -9.80 -31.62 -9.80
C LEU A 179 -8.83 -32.62 -9.16
N LYS A 180 -7.90 -32.16 -8.31
CA LYS A 180 -6.96 -33.01 -7.55
C LYS A 180 -7.70 -33.87 -6.52
N PHE A 181 -8.69 -33.32 -5.80
CA PHE A 181 -9.56 -34.11 -4.92
C PHE A 181 -10.35 -35.16 -5.70
N ARG A 182 -10.99 -34.77 -6.82
CA ARG A 182 -11.73 -35.71 -7.68
C ARG A 182 -10.83 -36.81 -8.27
N ALA A 183 -9.61 -36.46 -8.70
CA ALA A 183 -8.64 -37.40 -9.22
C ALA A 183 -8.10 -38.37 -8.16
N ASN A 184 -8.11 -37.98 -6.87
CA ASN A 184 -7.79 -38.89 -5.77
C ASN A 184 -8.96 -39.82 -5.45
N ALA A 185 -10.19 -39.30 -5.33
CA ALA A 185 -11.38 -40.14 -5.14
C ALA A 185 -11.50 -41.23 -6.23
N LEU A 186 -11.28 -40.88 -7.50
CA LEU A 186 -11.26 -41.83 -8.62
C LEU A 186 -10.08 -42.84 -8.58
N ARG A 187 -8.98 -42.54 -7.86
CA ARG A 187 -7.89 -43.51 -7.60
C ARG A 187 -8.27 -44.48 -6.48
N ASP A 188 -8.92 -43.96 -5.44
CA ASP A 188 -9.37 -44.74 -4.29
C ASP A 188 -10.49 -45.71 -4.72
N GLU A 189 -11.50 -45.23 -5.46
CA GLU A 189 -12.54 -46.06 -6.10
C GLU A 189 -11.95 -47.12 -7.04
N ARG A 190 -10.96 -46.76 -7.84
CA ARG A 190 -10.25 -47.72 -8.71
C ARG A 190 -9.56 -48.81 -7.89
N ASP A 191 -8.94 -48.47 -6.76
CA ASP A 191 -8.18 -49.42 -5.96
C ASP A 191 -9.04 -50.25 -5.01
N THR A 192 -10.22 -49.77 -4.58
CA THR A 192 -11.24 -50.63 -3.96
C THR A 192 -11.82 -51.60 -4.98
N LEU A 193 -12.23 -51.14 -6.17
CA LEU A 193 -12.70 -52.03 -7.25
C LEU A 193 -11.65 -53.07 -7.66
N ARG A 194 -10.36 -52.73 -7.64
CA ARG A 194 -9.27 -53.71 -7.83
C ARG A 194 -9.17 -54.71 -6.69
N GLN A 195 -9.35 -54.30 -5.43
CA GLN A 195 -9.38 -55.22 -4.30
C GLN A 195 -10.58 -56.17 -4.39
N ASP A 196 -11.76 -55.66 -4.74
CA ASP A 196 -12.98 -56.45 -4.96
C ASP A 196 -12.82 -57.45 -6.11
N VAL A 197 -12.28 -57.04 -7.26
CA VAL A 197 -12.00 -57.95 -8.38
C VAL A 197 -11.00 -59.04 -7.98
N ASN A 198 -9.93 -58.70 -7.25
CA ASN A 198 -8.98 -59.69 -6.74
C ASN A 198 -9.61 -60.67 -5.73
N LEU A 199 -10.52 -60.18 -4.88
CA LEU A 199 -11.23 -60.96 -3.87
C LEU A 199 -12.30 -61.86 -4.50
N LEU A 200 -13.02 -61.38 -5.51
CA LEU A 200 -13.92 -62.19 -6.33
C LEU A 200 -13.15 -63.24 -7.13
N GLN A 201 -11.99 -62.92 -7.70
CA GLN A 201 -11.16 -63.89 -8.41
C GLN A 201 -10.61 -64.99 -7.47
N LYS A 202 -10.28 -64.66 -6.21
CA LYS A 202 -9.97 -65.67 -5.19
C LYS A 202 -11.18 -66.57 -4.91
N ARG A 203 -12.34 -65.99 -4.59
CA ARG A 203 -13.59 -66.74 -4.33
C ARG A 203 -13.99 -67.64 -5.51
N ALA A 204 -13.79 -67.18 -6.75
CA ALA A 204 -14.01 -67.97 -7.96
C ALA A 204 -13.08 -69.19 -8.02
N ARG A 205 -11.77 -69.01 -7.81
CA ARG A 205 -10.80 -70.12 -7.75
C ARG A 205 -11.08 -71.09 -6.60
N ASP A 206 -11.52 -70.60 -5.45
CA ASP A 206 -11.92 -71.43 -4.31
C ASP A 206 -13.17 -72.26 -4.63
N ALA A 207 -14.10 -71.70 -5.43
CA ALA A 207 -15.28 -72.41 -5.92
C ALA A 207 -14.95 -73.43 -7.02
N GLU A 208 -14.04 -73.10 -7.95
CA GLU A 208 -13.49 -74.02 -8.97
C GLU A 208 -12.76 -75.21 -8.31
N GLN A 209 -11.97 -74.95 -7.26
CA GLN A 209 -11.31 -76.01 -6.48
C GLN A 209 -12.32 -76.90 -5.74
N LYS A 210 -13.39 -76.33 -5.19
CA LYS A 210 -14.49 -77.12 -4.60
C LYS A 210 -15.23 -77.93 -5.67
N LEU A 211 -15.47 -77.37 -6.86
CA LEU A 211 -16.11 -78.06 -7.97
C LEU A 211 -15.28 -79.27 -8.43
N THR A 212 -13.97 -79.08 -8.65
CA THR A 212 -13.06 -80.18 -9.03
C THR A 212 -12.91 -81.22 -7.93
N GLN A 213 -12.88 -80.82 -6.65
CA GLN A 213 -12.95 -81.77 -5.53
C GLN A 213 -14.25 -82.60 -5.56
N GLN A 214 -15.41 -81.97 -5.78
CA GLN A 214 -16.70 -82.67 -5.89
C GLN A 214 -16.75 -83.58 -7.13
N GLN A 215 -16.23 -83.15 -8.28
CA GLN A 215 -16.06 -84.00 -9.47
C GLN A 215 -15.17 -85.22 -9.16
N HIS A 216 -14.07 -85.05 -8.42
CA HIS A 216 -13.25 -86.17 -7.95
C HIS A 216 -13.87 -87.02 -6.83
N MET A 217 -14.96 -86.58 -6.18
CA MET A 217 -15.80 -87.45 -5.34
C MET A 217 -16.79 -88.22 -6.22
N VAL A 218 -17.49 -87.55 -7.14
CA VAL A 218 -18.43 -88.16 -8.08
C VAL A 218 -17.76 -89.27 -8.88
N ILE A 219 -16.62 -89.00 -9.52
CA ILE A 219 -15.84 -90.02 -10.25
C ILE A 219 -15.46 -91.20 -9.34
N ARG A 220 -15.12 -90.96 -8.06
CA ARG A 220 -14.84 -92.05 -7.10
C ARG A 220 -16.07 -92.84 -6.68
N LEU A 221 -17.23 -92.21 -6.62
CA LEU A 221 -18.51 -92.85 -6.32
C LEU A 221 -19.02 -93.64 -7.54
N GLU A 222 -18.81 -93.13 -8.75
CA GLU A 222 -19.06 -93.82 -10.03
C GLU A 222 -18.13 -95.03 -10.18
N ASP A 223 -16.82 -94.87 -9.95
CA ASP A 223 -15.84 -95.97 -9.89
C ASP A 223 -16.26 -97.03 -8.88
N LYS A 224 -16.72 -96.62 -7.69
CA LYS A 224 -17.19 -97.54 -6.67
C LYS A 224 -18.48 -98.23 -7.10
N ALA A 225 -19.45 -97.51 -7.63
CA ALA A 225 -20.70 -98.08 -8.13
C ALA A 225 -20.45 -99.05 -9.30
N ALA A 226 -19.49 -98.77 -10.18
CA ALA A 226 -19.05 -99.67 -11.24
C ALA A 226 -18.40 -100.96 -10.69
N ARG A 227 -17.58 -100.86 -9.63
CA ARG A 227 -17.00 -102.03 -8.95
C ARG A 227 -18.05 -102.83 -8.16
N ASP A 228 -18.93 -102.15 -7.43
CA ASP A 228 -19.99 -102.75 -6.63
C ASP A 228 -21.00 -103.48 -7.55
N SER A 229 -21.38 -102.86 -8.69
CA SER A 229 -22.23 -103.49 -9.72
C SER A 229 -21.53 -104.58 -10.53
N ALA A 230 -20.23 -104.46 -10.82
CA ALA A 230 -19.45 -105.58 -11.37
C ALA A 230 -19.43 -106.77 -10.40
N SER A 231 -19.24 -106.51 -9.09
CA SER A 231 -19.32 -107.55 -8.06
C SER A 231 -20.73 -108.14 -7.93
N ALA A 232 -21.77 -107.35 -8.19
CA ALA A 232 -23.16 -107.81 -8.21
C ALA A 232 -23.40 -108.72 -9.42
N ALA A 233 -22.96 -108.31 -10.62
CA ALA A 233 -23.01 -109.13 -11.83
C ALA A 233 -22.20 -110.44 -11.67
N GLU A 234 -21.02 -110.40 -11.06
CA GLU A 234 -20.26 -111.62 -10.71
C GLU A 234 -21.04 -112.53 -9.76
N LYS A 235 -21.62 -111.98 -8.68
CA LYS A 235 -22.49 -112.72 -7.75
C LYS A 235 -23.72 -113.29 -8.46
N GLU A 236 -24.32 -112.55 -9.39
CA GLU A 236 -25.43 -113.02 -10.22
C GLU A 236 -24.99 -114.14 -11.17
N THR A 237 -23.81 -114.07 -11.80
CA THR A 237 -23.30 -115.21 -12.60
C THR A 237 -22.97 -116.43 -11.72
N LEU A 238 -22.49 -116.23 -10.50
CA LEU A 238 -22.25 -117.31 -9.53
C LEU A 238 -23.58 -117.90 -9.05
N LEU A 239 -24.60 -117.07 -8.78
CA LEU A 239 -25.95 -117.52 -8.45
C LEU A 239 -26.61 -118.23 -9.64
N ALA A 240 -26.44 -117.76 -10.87
CA ALA A 240 -26.93 -118.42 -12.08
C ALA A 240 -26.23 -119.78 -12.30
N ARG A 241 -24.90 -119.87 -12.09
CA ARG A 241 -24.16 -121.14 -12.08
C ARG A 241 -24.66 -122.07 -10.98
N ARG A 242 -24.85 -121.57 -9.75
CA ARG A 242 -25.42 -122.33 -8.63
C ARG A 242 -26.87 -122.74 -8.88
N GLN A 243 -27.67 -121.95 -9.58
CA GLN A 243 -29.02 -122.30 -10.00
C GLN A 243 -29.01 -123.36 -11.11
N GLN A 244 -28.05 -123.32 -12.04
CA GLN A 244 -27.83 -124.38 -13.03
C GLN A 244 -27.31 -125.67 -12.38
N GLU A 245 -26.44 -125.58 -11.37
CA GLU A 245 -26.02 -126.71 -10.54
C GLU A 245 -27.20 -127.27 -9.75
N ILE A 246 -28.02 -126.43 -9.11
CA ILE A 246 -29.26 -126.84 -8.43
C ILE A 246 -30.28 -127.41 -9.41
N ALA A 247 -30.34 -126.95 -10.66
CA ALA A 247 -31.19 -127.53 -11.69
C ALA A 247 -30.68 -128.92 -12.10
N LYS A 248 -29.38 -129.08 -12.37
CA LYS A 248 -28.72 -130.36 -12.65
C LYS A 248 -28.82 -131.33 -11.47
N LEU A 249 -28.68 -130.85 -10.23
CA LEU A 249 -28.87 -131.63 -9.00
C LEU A 249 -30.34 -131.99 -8.80
N LYS A 250 -31.30 -131.10 -9.09
CA LYS A 250 -32.74 -131.44 -9.12
C LYS A 250 -33.07 -132.44 -10.23
N GLU A 251 -32.33 -132.44 -11.34
CA GLU A 251 -32.49 -133.39 -12.44
C GLU A 251 -31.85 -134.76 -12.13
N GLN A 252 -30.66 -134.77 -11.54
CA GLN A 252 -30.03 -135.97 -10.97
C GLN A 252 -30.87 -136.54 -9.81
N VAL A 253 -31.44 -135.69 -8.94
CA VAL A 253 -32.39 -136.10 -7.91
C VAL A 253 -33.72 -136.55 -8.51
N LYS A 254 -34.16 -136.04 -9.68
CA LYS A 254 -35.29 -136.60 -10.43
C LYS A 254 -34.96 -137.96 -11.06
N ALA A 255 -33.74 -138.15 -11.58
CA ALA A 255 -33.27 -139.41 -12.15
C ALA A 255 -33.10 -140.47 -11.05
N ALA A 256 -32.41 -140.14 -9.97
CA ALA A 256 -32.34 -140.96 -8.76
C ALA A 256 -33.74 -141.19 -8.17
N ASN A 257 -34.66 -140.21 -8.17
CA ASN A 257 -36.06 -140.46 -7.80
C ASN A 257 -36.81 -141.34 -8.82
N ALA A 258 -36.44 -141.36 -10.10
CA ALA A 258 -37.02 -142.26 -11.09
C ALA A 258 -36.51 -143.69 -10.91
N GLU A 259 -35.25 -143.87 -10.51
CA GLU A 259 -34.67 -145.15 -10.12
C GLU A 259 -35.23 -145.63 -8.77
N ILE A 260 -35.28 -144.76 -7.77
CA ILE A 260 -36.00 -144.99 -6.50
C ILE A 260 -37.49 -145.25 -6.76
N ARG A 261 -38.11 -144.76 -7.83
CA ARG A 261 -39.49 -145.14 -8.25
C ARG A 261 -39.58 -146.46 -9.01
N LYS A 262 -38.51 -146.92 -9.68
CA LYS A 262 -38.43 -148.29 -10.22
C LYS A 262 -38.24 -149.28 -9.06
N VAL A 263 -37.31 -148.99 -8.15
CA VAL A 263 -37.03 -149.74 -6.92
C VAL A 263 -38.26 -149.75 -5.99
N ASN A 264 -38.93 -148.61 -5.75
CA ASN A 264 -40.19 -148.56 -4.99
C ASN A 264 -41.40 -149.11 -5.76
N ARG A 265 -41.31 -149.46 -7.04
CA ARG A 265 -42.35 -150.31 -7.67
C ARG A 265 -42.12 -151.78 -7.32
N LEU A 266 -40.86 -152.22 -7.27
CA LEU A 266 -40.47 -153.57 -6.85
C LEU A 266 -40.51 -153.79 -5.32
N LEU A 267 -40.60 -152.73 -4.52
CA LEU A 267 -40.69 -152.78 -3.05
C LEU A 267 -42.06 -152.32 -2.49
N ARG A 268 -43.01 -151.89 -3.32
CA ARG A 268 -44.36 -151.50 -2.85
C ARG A 268 -45.33 -152.66 -2.65
N ASP A 269 -44.99 -153.84 -3.16
CA ASP A 269 -45.68 -155.09 -2.80
C ASP A 269 -45.31 -155.57 -1.38
N ALA A 270 -44.51 -154.79 -0.62
CA ALA A 270 -44.13 -155.03 0.79
C ALA A 270 -44.39 -153.85 1.76
N GLY A 271 -44.36 -152.57 1.30
CA GLY A 271 -44.95 -151.38 1.97
C GLY A 271 -44.26 -150.76 3.21
N LEU A 272 -44.13 -149.40 3.26
CA LEU A 272 -44.00 -148.47 4.45
C LEU A 272 -43.72 -146.98 4.01
N ALA A 273 -43.40 -146.02 4.93
CA ALA A 273 -43.35 -144.52 4.73
C ALA A 273 -42.15 -143.79 5.47
N LYS A 274 -42.00 -142.47 5.80
CA LYS A 274 -42.88 -141.27 5.99
C LYS A 274 -42.11 -139.90 6.25
N MET A 275 -42.46 -138.75 5.59
CA MET A 275 -42.27 -137.30 6.01
C MET A 275 -40.82 -136.71 6.30
N ALA A 276 -40.52 -135.44 6.73
CA ALA A 276 -40.87 -134.01 6.36
C ALA A 276 -40.06 -132.92 7.21
N THR A 277 -40.21 -131.56 7.01
CA THR A 277 -39.84 -130.34 7.87
C THR A 277 -38.37 -129.77 7.98
N GLU A 278 -37.97 -128.47 8.19
CA GLU A 278 -38.46 -127.01 8.11
C GLU A 278 -38.28 -126.12 9.42
N VAL A 279 -37.93 -124.78 9.54
CA VAL A 279 -37.49 -123.68 8.58
C VAL A 279 -36.72 -122.33 8.99
N PRO A 280 -36.85 -121.55 10.14
CA PRO A 280 -36.68 -120.02 10.17
C PRO A 280 -35.53 -119.27 10.99
N ALA A 281 -35.48 -117.88 11.04
CA ALA A 281 -34.47 -116.96 11.70
C ALA A 281 -34.97 -115.49 12.13
N GLY A 282 -34.13 -114.55 12.68
CA GLY A 282 -34.38 -113.10 13.09
C GLY A 282 -33.13 -112.38 13.77
N ASP A 283 -33.01 -111.11 14.29
CA ASP A 283 -33.75 -109.78 14.30
C ASP A 283 -32.88 -108.54 14.86
N ALA A 284 -33.40 -107.31 15.18
CA ALA A 284 -32.63 -106.01 15.48
C ALA A 284 -33.12 -105.00 16.63
N ALA A 285 -32.43 -103.85 16.97
CA ALA A 285 -32.85 -102.74 17.93
C ALA A 285 -31.99 -101.38 18.00
N GLU A 286 -32.40 -100.33 18.79
CA GLU A 286 -31.86 -98.91 18.97
C GLU A 286 -31.87 -98.34 20.46
N ASP A 287 -31.34 -97.11 20.80
CA ASP A 287 -31.84 -96.19 21.92
C ASP A 287 -31.22 -94.72 22.06
N THR A 288 -31.58 -93.91 23.11
CA THR A 288 -31.49 -92.40 23.29
C THR A 288 -31.19 -91.84 24.74
N THR A 289 -31.01 -90.50 25.00
CA THR A 289 -31.16 -89.77 26.34
C THR A 289 -31.02 -88.19 26.36
N ALA A 290 -30.99 -87.51 27.55
CA ALA A 290 -31.54 -86.14 27.84
C ALA A 290 -30.64 -85.02 28.53
N SER A 291 -31.20 -84.15 29.43
CA SER A 291 -30.93 -82.68 29.53
C SER A 291 -30.49 -82.01 30.89
N SER A 292 -29.98 -80.75 30.83
CA SER A 292 -29.88 -79.74 31.92
C SER A 292 -29.66 -78.30 31.38
N LEU A 293 -30.25 -77.22 31.96
CA LEU A 293 -30.22 -75.87 31.32
C LEU A 293 -30.18 -74.57 32.18
N ASP A 294 -30.88 -74.44 33.32
CA ASP A 294 -31.32 -73.09 33.81
C ASP A 294 -30.22 -72.07 34.16
N THR A 295 -29.06 -72.45 34.70
CA THR A 295 -28.01 -71.48 35.10
C THR A 295 -27.19 -70.95 33.92
N ALA A 296 -27.18 -71.64 32.78
CA ALA A 296 -26.46 -71.20 31.58
C ALA A 296 -27.23 -70.10 30.84
N ALA A 297 -28.57 -70.19 30.80
CA ALA A 297 -29.43 -69.24 30.07
C ALA A 297 -29.24 -67.80 30.58
N LEU A 298 -29.29 -67.59 31.90
CA LEU A 298 -29.20 -66.26 32.52
C LEU A 298 -27.82 -65.60 32.30
N THR A 299 -26.73 -66.37 32.33
CA THR A 299 -25.39 -65.83 32.05
C THR A 299 -25.17 -65.54 30.56
N THR A 300 -25.82 -66.28 29.66
CA THR A 300 -25.84 -65.93 28.23
C THR A 300 -26.64 -64.67 27.94
N GLU A 301 -27.84 -64.52 28.52
CA GLU A 301 -28.70 -63.34 28.30
C GLU A 301 -28.03 -62.05 28.79
N MET A 302 -27.56 -62.01 30.04
CA MET A 302 -26.81 -60.86 30.56
C MET A 302 -25.49 -60.62 29.80
N GLY A 303 -24.89 -61.67 29.24
CA GLY A 303 -23.70 -61.57 28.38
C GLY A 303 -23.98 -60.94 27.02
N GLU A 304 -25.11 -61.25 26.40
CA GLU A 304 -25.55 -60.61 25.16
C GLU A 304 -25.99 -59.17 25.39
N ASP A 305 -26.64 -58.87 26.51
CA ASP A 305 -27.11 -57.52 26.80
C ASP A 305 -25.97 -56.57 27.19
N VAL A 306 -24.93 -57.05 27.87
CA VAL A 306 -23.69 -56.27 28.07
C VAL A 306 -22.92 -56.06 26.75
N ARG A 307 -22.92 -57.05 25.83
CA ARG A 307 -22.34 -56.89 24.48
C ARG A 307 -23.13 -55.86 23.65
N SER A 308 -24.45 -55.91 23.66
CA SER A 308 -25.31 -54.99 22.89
C SER A 308 -25.15 -53.54 23.39
N ARG A 309 -25.17 -53.34 24.71
CA ARG A 309 -24.95 -52.04 25.37
C ARG A 309 -23.54 -51.51 25.12
N SER A 310 -22.50 -52.35 25.16
CA SER A 310 -21.11 -51.91 24.88
C SER A 310 -20.88 -51.54 23.41
N ALA A 311 -21.48 -52.26 22.45
CA ALA A 311 -21.45 -51.89 21.04
C ALA A 311 -22.18 -50.55 20.78
N ALA A 312 -23.37 -50.37 21.34
CA ALA A 312 -24.11 -49.11 21.28
C ALA A 312 -23.33 -47.94 21.92
N LEU A 313 -22.59 -48.19 23.00
CA LEU A 313 -21.73 -47.20 23.64
C LEU A 313 -20.50 -46.85 22.79
N ALA A 314 -19.85 -47.82 22.13
CA ALA A 314 -18.74 -47.56 21.21
C ALA A 314 -19.18 -46.65 20.05
N ASP A 315 -20.35 -46.92 19.47
CA ASP A 315 -21.01 -46.09 18.47
C ASP A 315 -21.30 -44.67 18.97
N ARG A 316 -21.80 -44.55 20.20
CA ARG A 316 -22.04 -43.26 20.87
C ARG A 316 -20.73 -42.51 21.16
N LEU A 317 -19.63 -43.18 21.53
CA LEU A 317 -18.33 -42.54 21.74
C LEU A 317 -17.74 -41.98 20.44
N GLN A 318 -17.82 -42.73 19.34
CA GLN A 318 -17.41 -42.23 18.03
C GLN A 318 -18.20 -40.98 17.62
N LYS A 319 -19.51 -40.96 17.88
CA LYS A 319 -20.42 -39.82 17.61
C LYS A 319 -20.23 -38.67 18.61
N ALA A 320 -19.91 -38.94 19.87
CA ALA A 320 -19.66 -37.92 20.91
C ALA A 320 -18.36 -37.13 20.69
N LYS A 321 -17.42 -37.68 19.89
CA LYS A 321 -16.18 -36.99 19.49
C LYS A 321 -16.41 -35.67 18.73
N THR A 322 -17.64 -35.36 18.32
CA THR A 322 -18.03 -34.08 17.71
C THR A 322 -18.96 -33.21 18.59
N VAL A 323 -19.37 -33.67 19.80
CA VAL A 323 -20.33 -32.95 20.67
C VAL A 323 -19.91 -33.03 22.15
N THR A 324 -19.13 -32.04 22.60
CA THR A 324 -18.48 -31.96 23.91
C THR A 324 -19.42 -31.53 25.06
N GLY A 325 -20.55 -32.22 25.23
CA GLY A 325 -21.60 -31.82 26.18
C GLY A 325 -22.33 -32.94 26.93
N ARG A 326 -21.85 -34.19 26.88
CA ARG A 326 -22.57 -35.36 27.46
C ARG A 326 -21.71 -36.29 28.32
N ASP A 327 -20.47 -35.91 28.59
CA ASP A 327 -19.45 -36.70 29.30
C ASP A 327 -19.90 -37.22 30.68
N GLY A 328 -20.81 -36.53 31.36
CA GLY A 328 -21.39 -36.98 32.64
C GLY A 328 -22.19 -38.27 32.47
N ALA A 329 -23.16 -38.29 31.54
CA ALA A 329 -23.98 -39.46 31.27
C ALA A 329 -23.15 -40.61 30.67
N ILE A 330 -22.18 -40.29 29.79
CA ILE A 330 -21.29 -41.29 29.19
C ILE A 330 -20.43 -41.98 30.28
N ARG A 331 -19.93 -41.25 31.28
CA ARG A 331 -19.20 -41.84 32.40
C ARG A 331 -20.08 -42.75 33.27
N GLU A 332 -21.36 -42.41 33.44
CA GLU A 332 -22.32 -43.25 34.18
C GLU A 332 -22.68 -44.53 33.39
N GLU A 333 -22.87 -44.45 32.08
CA GLU A 333 -23.08 -45.62 31.20
C GLU A 333 -21.84 -46.54 31.14
N ILE A 334 -20.62 -45.98 31.15
CA ILE A 334 -19.38 -46.76 31.27
C ILE A 334 -19.29 -47.45 32.63
N ALA A 335 -19.64 -46.76 33.71
CA ALA A 335 -19.58 -47.31 35.07
C ALA A 335 -20.57 -48.46 35.29
N SER A 336 -21.78 -48.37 34.73
CA SER A 336 -22.76 -49.48 34.80
C SER A 336 -22.34 -50.67 33.95
N ILE A 337 -21.91 -50.48 32.70
CA ILE A 337 -21.41 -51.58 31.84
C ILE A 337 -20.20 -52.28 32.48
N ALA A 338 -19.30 -51.53 33.11
CA ALA A 338 -18.15 -52.11 33.83
C ALA A 338 -18.59 -52.90 35.08
N ALA A 339 -19.57 -52.42 35.85
CA ALA A 339 -20.13 -53.17 36.98
C ALA A 339 -20.82 -54.48 36.52
N ASN A 340 -21.62 -54.43 35.45
CA ASN A 340 -22.25 -55.62 34.87
C ASN A 340 -21.22 -56.63 34.34
N MET A 341 -20.12 -56.18 33.73
CA MET A 341 -19.01 -57.07 33.34
C MET A 341 -18.39 -57.78 34.54
N VAL A 342 -18.10 -57.05 35.63
CA VAL A 342 -17.52 -57.61 36.87
C VAL A 342 -18.48 -58.61 37.52
N ALA A 343 -19.77 -58.29 37.56
CA ALA A 343 -20.82 -59.18 38.05
C ALA A 343 -20.93 -60.47 37.21
N LEU A 344 -20.94 -60.35 35.89
CA LEU A 344 -20.98 -61.49 34.98
C LEU A 344 -19.74 -62.39 35.13
N THR A 345 -18.54 -61.83 35.27
CA THR A 345 -17.34 -62.63 35.56
C THR A 345 -17.44 -63.35 36.91
N ALA A 346 -17.91 -62.69 37.97
CA ALA A 346 -18.07 -63.29 39.29
C ALA A 346 -19.20 -64.34 39.38
N LEU A 347 -20.17 -64.30 38.47
CA LEU A 347 -21.20 -65.34 38.32
C LEU A 347 -20.69 -66.52 37.49
N ASN A 348 -19.95 -66.27 36.40
CA ASN A 348 -19.39 -67.31 35.52
C ASN A 348 -18.20 -68.07 36.15
N GLU A 349 -17.39 -67.42 36.99
CA GLU A 349 -16.36 -68.03 37.83
C GLU A 349 -16.94 -68.69 39.11
N GLY A 350 -18.23 -68.49 39.38
CA GLY A 350 -18.96 -69.12 40.48
C GLY A 350 -18.51 -68.68 41.90
N PRO A 351 -18.80 -69.49 42.93
CA PRO A 351 -18.51 -69.16 44.33
C PRO A 351 -17.02 -69.13 44.67
N SER A 352 -16.15 -69.63 43.77
CA SER A 352 -14.69 -69.61 43.86
C SER A 352 -14.03 -68.33 43.34
N SER A 353 -14.81 -67.38 42.83
CA SER A 353 -14.28 -66.15 42.22
C SER A 353 -13.55 -65.25 43.24
N PRO A 354 -12.28 -64.87 43.01
CA PRO A 354 -11.58 -63.94 43.90
C PRO A 354 -12.22 -62.56 43.92
N ILE A 355 -12.97 -62.20 42.86
CA ILE A 355 -13.77 -60.99 42.77
C ILE A 355 -14.73 -60.86 43.97
N ARG A 356 -15.36 -61.94 44.42
CA ARG A 356 -16.27 -61.92 45.57
C ARG A 356 -15.58 -61.56 46.90
N SER A 357 -14.27 -61.78 47.02
CA SER A 357 -13.46 -61.36 48.18
C SER A 357 -12.92 -59.92 48.09
N LEU A 358 -13.18 -59.23 46.97
CA LEU A 358 -12.75 -57.85 46.71
C LEU A 358 -13.93 -56.86 46.63
N LEU A 359 -15.16 -57.36 46.75
CA LEU A 359 -16.37 -56.56 46.84
C LEU A 359 -16.68 -56.22 48.31
N PRO A 360 -17.25 -55.04 48.61
CA PRO A 360 -17.60 -54.68 49.98
C PRO A 360 -18.73 -55.55 50.52
N ASP A 361 -18.57 -56.04 51.75
CA ASP A 361 -19.68 -56.65 52.50
C ASP A 361 -20.79 -55.60 52.69
N ALA A 362 -22.05 -55.99 52.43
CA ALA A 362 -23.20 -55.08 52.31
C ALA A 362 -23.60 -54.32 53.60
N ALA A 363 -22.82 -54.48 54.69
CA ALA A 363 -23.01 -53.85 55.99
C ALA A 363 -22.36 -52.45 56.10
N GLU A 364 -21.24 -52.17 55.42
CA GLU A 364 -20.52 -50.90 55.56
C GLU A 364 -20.90 -49.88 54.47
N LYS A 365 -21.93 -49.06 54.74
CA LYS A 365 -22.36 -47.96 53.85
C LYS A 365 -21.91 -46.60 54.38
N THR A 366 -20.78 -46.09 53.87
CA THR A 366 -20.32 -44.72 54.10
C THR A 366 -21.19 -43.70 53.34
N SER A 367 -22.16 -43.12 54.04
CA SER A 367 -23.24 -42.30 53.49
C SER A 367 -22.82 -40.86 53.09
N GLY A 368 -21.87 -40.69 52.15
CA GLY A 368 -21.30 -39.36 51.87
C GLY A 368 -20.77 -39.05 50.47
N ASP A 369 -20.45 -40.04 49.61
CA ASP A 369 -19.92 -39.78 48.25
C ASP A 369 -20.45 -40.81 47.23
N ARG A 370 -20.10 -40.60 45.96
CA ARG A 370 -20.54 -41.33 44.76
C ARG A 370 -20.52 -42.85 44.89
N VAL A 371 -21.65 -43.48 44.57
CA VAL A 371 -21.82 -44.94 44.45
C VAL A 371 -20.72 -45.54 43.58
N SER A 372 -19.86 -46.36 44.19
CA SER A 372 -18.69 -46.91 43.53
C SER A 372 -19.04 -48.04 42.55
N LEU A 373 -18.06 -48.43 41.73
CA LEU A 373 -18.20 -49.56 40.82
C LEU A 373 -18.37 -50.88 41.58
N ALA A 374 -17.71 -51.02 42.73
CA ALA A 374 -17.78 -52.22 43.57
C ALA A 374 -19.17 -52.38 44.22
N ASP A 375 -19.76 -51.29 44.72
CA ASP A 375 -21.13 -51.32 45.29
C ASP A 375 -22.16 -51.80 44.26
N ARG A 376 -22.03 -51.34 43.01
CA ARG A 376 -22.91 -51.72 41.90
C ARG A 376 -22.72 -53.18 41.52
N ALA A 377 -21.48 -53.64 41.38
CA ALA A 377 -21.19 -55.05 41.07
C ALA A 377 -21.68 -55.99 42.18
N ALA A 378 -21.51 -55.60 43.46
CA ALA A 378 -22.04 -56.34 44.61
C ALA A 378 -23.57 -56.45 44.58
N ALA A 379 -24.28 -55.35 44.26
CA ALA A 379 -25.73 -55.36 44.14
C ALA A 379 -26.23 -56.32 43.04
N ILE A 380 -25.64 -56.30 41.84
CA ILE A 380 -26.02 -57.16 40.71
C ILE A 380 -25.75 -58.65 41.01
N ILE A 381 -24.70 -58.97 41.79
CA ILE A 381 -24.42 -60.35 42.22
C ILE A 381 -25.40 -60.82 43.31
N ALA A 382 -25.95 -59.89 44.12
CA ALA A 382 -26.92 -60.19 45.17
C ALA A 382 -28.36 -60.33 44.64
N ASP A 383 -28.74 -59.52 43.64
CA ASP A 383 -30.04 -59.59 42.96
C ASP A 383 -29.85 -59.54 41.43
N PRO A 384 -29.79 -60.71 40.75
CA PRO A 384 -29.54 -60.79 39.31
C PRO A 384 -30.83 -60.65 38.46
N GLN A 385 -31.93 -60.11 38.99
CA GLN A 385 -33.22 -60.00 38.28
C GLN A 385 -33.69 -58.56 37.98
N HIS A 386 -32.85 -57.53 38.17
CA HIS A 386 -33.18 -56.12 37.90
C HIS A 386 -32.07 -55.31 37.19
#